data_AF-A0A379T152-F1
#
_entry.id   AF-A0A379T152-F1
#
_cell.length_a   1.000
_cell.length_b   1.000
_cell.length_c   1.000
_cell.angle_alpha   90.00
_cell.angle_beta   90.00
_cell.angle_gamma   90.00
#
_symmetry.space_group_name_H-M   'P 1'
#
loop_
_entity.id
_entity.type
_entity.pdbx_description
1 polymer ?
#
loop_
_entity_poly.entity_id
_entity_poly.type
_entity_poly.pdbx_seq_one_letter_code
_entity_poly.pdbx_strand_id
1 'polypeptide(L)'
;MPKVQNADGKLYTDHKIGNPFDNFAQTCANCHTQDKTTLQNVVAERKQAIHDLKIKVEDQLVHAHFEAKAAWEAGATDAEMKPILNDIRHAQWRWDLAIASHGIHMHAPEEGLRMLGSAMDKAADARTKLARLLATKGITHEIPLPDISTKEKAQKAIGLNMQQINAEKQGFLKTVVPQWEDQARKNGLLSQ
;
A
#
# COMPACT_ATOMS: atom_id res chain seq x y z
N MET A 1 -6.21 -23.17 1.63
CA MET A 1 -6.58 -24.36 0.84
C MET A 1 -6.87 -25.52 1.78
N PRO A 2 -7.99 -25.46 2.53
CA PRO A 2 -8.34 -26.53 3.46
C PRO A 2 -8.55 -27.86 2.73
N LYS A 3 -8.45 -28.97 3.46
CA LYS A 3 -8.93 -30.25 2.95
C LYS A 3 -10.46 -30.27 3.06
N VAL A 4 -11.13 -30.64 1.97
CA VAL A 4 -12.60 -30.70 1.87
C VAL A 4 -13.01 -32.00 1.17
N GLN A 5 -14.29 -32.37 1.25
CA GLN A 5 -14.82 -33.58 0.61
C GLN A 5 -15.62 -33.24 -0.65
N ASN A 6 -15.55 -34.09 -1.68
CA ASN A 6 -16.43 -34.01 -2.84
C ASN A 6 -17.78 -34.69 -2.55
N ALA A 7 -18.68 -34.75 -3.53
CA ALA A 7 -19.98 -35.40 -3.39
C ALA A 7 -19.89 -36.90 -3.00
N ASP A 8 -18.78 -37.57 -3.33
CA ASP A 8 -18.51 -38.98 -2.99
C ASP A 8 -17.82 -39.15 -1.63
N GLY A 9 -17.64 -38.07 -0.85
CA GLY A 9 -16.94 -38.09 0.42
C GLY A 9 -15.39 -38.19 0.32
N LYS A 10 -14.83 -38.13 -0.89
CA LYS A 10 -13.36 -38.21 -1.09
C LYS A 10 -12.71 -36.88 -0.74
N LEU A 11 -11.66 -36.94 0.07
CA LEU A 11 -10.87 -35.77 0.46
C LEU A 11 -10.04 -35.24 -0.70
N TYR A 12 -10.05 -33.92 -0.87
CA TYR A 12 -9.16 -33.19 -1.77
C TYR A 12 -8.78 -31.84 -1.16
N THR A 13 -7.81 -31.17 -1.77
CA THR A 13 -7.42 -29.80 -1.37
C THR A 13 -8.31 -28.80 -2.08
N ASP A 14 -8.96 -27.89 -1.36
CA ASP A 14 -9.74 -26.81 -1.98
C ASP A 14 -8.81 -25.82 -2.69
N HIS A 15 -8.93 -25.73 -4.03
CA HIS A 15 -8.13 -24.86 -4.90
C HIS A 15 -8.81 -23.51 -5.18
N LYS A 16 -10.01 -23.24 -4.64
CA LYS A 16 -10.61 -21.90 -4.69
C LYS A 16 -9.93 -21.01 -3.64
N ILE A 17 -8.73 -20.53 -3.97
CA ILE A 17 -7.93 -19.66 -3.10
C ILE A 17 -8.70 -18.34 -2.87
N GLY A 18 -8.96 -18.02 -1.62
CA GLY A 18 -9.78 -16.88 -1.22
C GLY A 18 -9.72 -16.62 0.28
N ASN A 19 -10.78 -16.03 0.83
CA ASN A 19 -10.84 -15.68 2.24
C ASN A 19 -11.10 -16.95 3.10
N PRO A 20 -10.24 -17.29 4.08
CA PRO A 20 -10.45 -18.45 4.95
C PRO A 20 -11.80 -18.44 5.70
N PHE A 21 -12.34 -17.26 6.02
CA PHE A 21 -13.64 -17.15 6.69
C PHE A 21 -14.82 -17.62 5.82
N ASP A 22 -14.66 -17.70 4.49
CA ASP A 22 -15.69 -18.25 3.57
C ASP A 22 -15.98 -19.72 3.90
N ASN A 23 -14.98 -20.46 4.42
CA ASN A 23 -15.12 -21.83 4.86
C ASN A 23 -14.51 -22.03 6.26
N PHE A 24 -15.04 -21.30 7.24
CA PHE A 24 -14.54 -21.28 8.63
C PHE A 24 -14.47 -22.69 9.26
N ALA A 25 -15.49 -23.52 9.01
CA ALA A 25 -15.60 -24.86 9.57
C ALA A 25 -14.43 -25.77 9.15
N GLN A 26 -13.87 -25.57 7.95
CA GLN A 26 -12.76 -26.36 7.43
C GLN A 26 -11.40 -25.64 7.54
N THR A 27 -11.36 -24.45 8.13
CA THR A 27 -10.15 -23.65 8.29
C THR A 27 -9.84 -23.41 9.77
N CYS A 28 -10.37 -22.33 10.35
CA CYS A 28 -10.09 -21.92 11.73
C CYS A 28 -10.61 -22.93 12.76
N ALA A 29 -11.81 -23.47 12.55
CA ALA A 29 -12.47 -24.37 13.51
C ALA A 29 -11.74 -25.70 13.72
N ASN A 30 -10.80 -26.07 12.82
CA ASN A 30 -9.95 -27.24 13.01
C ASN A 30 -8.96 -27.08 14.18
N CYS A 31 -8.64 -25.84 14.56
CA CYS A 31 -7.65 -25.55 15.61
C CYS A 31 -8.22 -24.69 16.75
N HIS A 32 -9.29 -23.95 16.49
CA HIS A 32 -9.88 -22.98 17.42
C HIS A 32 -11.27 -23.42 17.87
N THR A 33 -11.57 -23.18 19.15
CA THR A 33 -12.89 -23.44 19.74
C THR A 33 -13.79 -22.20 19.75
N GLN A 34 -13.23 -21.02 19.51
CA GLN A 34 -13.99 -19.78 19.35
C GLN A 34 -14.89 -19.85 18.12
N ASP A 35 -16.06 -19.23 18.20
CA ASP A 35 -16.96 -19.12 17.06
C ASP A 35 -16.41 -18.18 15.97
N LYS A 36 -17.05 -18.26 14.78
CA LYS A 36 -16.66 -17.49 13.60
C LYS A 36 -16.70 -15.99 13.86
N THR A 37 -17.75 -15.49 14.50
CA THR A 37 -17.97 -14.06 14.72
C THR A 37 -16.90 -13.47 15.64
N THR A 38 -16.56 -14.18 16.71
CA THR A 38 -15.53 -13.79 17.67
C THR A 38 -14.18 -13.62 16.97
N LEU A 39 -13.76 -14.60 16.16
CA LEU A 39 -12.50 -14.51 15.44
C LEU A 39 -12.53 -13.44 14.33
N GLN A 40 -13.66 -13.24 13.65
CA GLN A 40 -13.81 -12.14 12.69
C GLN A 40 -13.65 -10.77 13.36
N ASN A 41 -14.19 -10.59 14.56
CA ASN A 41 -14.08 -9.33 15.31
C ASN A 41 -12.63 -9.04 15.71
N VAL A 42 -11.88 -10.05 16.19
CA VAL A 42 -10.44 -9.89 16.48
C VAL A 42 -9.64 -9.48 15.24
N VAL A 43 -9.93 -10.10 14.09
CA VAL A 43 -9.26 -9.77 12.82
C VAL A 43 -9.63 -8.36 12.33
N ALA A 44 -10.89 -7.94 12.52
CA ALA A 44 -11.37 -6.61 12.18
C ALA A 44 -10.75 -5.52 13.06
N GLU A 45 -10.65 -5.76 14.37
CA GLU A 45 -10.00 -4.84 15.33
C GLU A 45 -8.54 -4.59 14.93
N ARG A 46 -7.79 -5.65 14.63
CA ARG A 46 -6.40 -5.54 14.16
C ARG A 46 -6.28 -4.80 12.83
N LYS A 47 -7.24 -5.01 11.92
CA LYS A 47 -7.29 -4.30 10.65
C LYS A 47 -7.49 -2.80 10.87
N GLN A 48 -8.38 -2.43 11.78
CA GLN A 48 -8.63 -1.03 12.13
C GLN A 48 -7.40 -0.40 12.78
N ALA A 49 -6.78 -1.07 13.76
CA ALA A 49 -5.59 -0.55 14.44
C ALA A 49 -4.42 -0.28 13.46
N ILE A 50 -4.17 -1.20 12.52
CA ILE A 50 -3.15 -1.00 11.48
C ILE A 50 -3.56 0.12 10.53
N HIS A 51 -4.83 0.20 10.12
CA HIS A 51 -5.32 1.27 9.26
C HIS A 51 -5.13 2.64 9.90
N ASP A 52 -5.49 2.79 11.18
CA ASP A 52 -5.38 4.04 11.91
C ASP A 52 -3.94 4.54 12.03
N LEU A 53 -2.97 3.63 12.18
CA LEU A 53 -1.56 4.00 12.23
C LEU A 53 -0.97 4.21 10.83
N LYS A 54 -1.38 3.40 9.85
CA LYS A 54 -1.03 3.54 8.44
C LYS A 54 -1.32 4.95 7.93
N ILE A 55 -2.55 5.45 8.14
CA ILE A 55 -2.95 6.79 7.67
C ILE A 55 -2.11 7.88 8.35
N LYS A 56 -1.86 7.78 9.66
CA LYS A 56 -0.98 8.75 10.35
C LYS A 56 0.42 8.80 9.74
N VAL A 57 1.00 7.65 9.39
CA VAL A 57 2.33 7.59 8.73
C VAL A 57 2.27 8.15 7.32
N GLU A 58 1.21 7.84 6.56
CA GLU A 58 0.98 8.40 5.22
C GLU A 58 0.91 9.93 5.24
N ASP A 59 0.18 10.50 6.19
CA ASP A 59 0.08 11.96 6.36
C ASP A 59 1.47 12.58 6.58
N GLN A 60 2.29 11.99 7.46
CA GLN A 60 3.67 12.48 7.68
C GLN A 60 4.52 12.37 6.42
N LEU A 61 4.39 11.29 5.65
CA LEU A 61 5.13 11.10 4.40
C LEU A 61 4.69 12.09 3.33
N VAL A 62 3.38 12.37 3.20
CA VAL A 62 2.85 13.40 2.31
C VAL A 62 3.49 14.75 2.63
N HIS A 63 3.44 15.17 3.89
CA HIS A 63 4.07 16.43 4.31
C HIS A 63 5.59 16.43 4.03
N ALA A 64 6.31 15.36 4.37
CA ALA A 64 7.75 15.29 4.14
C ALA A 64 8.12 15.43 2.65
N HIS A 65 7.33 14.85 1.74
CA HIS A 65 7.57 14.99 0.29
C HIS A 65 7.32 16.40 -0.21
N PHE A 66 6.25 17.07 0.22
CA PHE A 66 5.96 18.45 -0.19
C PHE A 66 6.91 19.47 0.46
N GLU A 67 7.33 19.25 1.70
CA GLU A 67 8.36 20.03 2.37
C GLU A 67 9.72 19.88 1.66
N ALA A 68 10.08 18.66 1.24
CA ALA A 68 11.28 18.42 0.44
C ALA A 68 11.22 19.12 -0.92
N LYS A 69 10.06 19.10 -1.59
CA LYS A 69 9.84 19.89 -2.81
C LYS A 69 10.06 21.38 -2.56
N ALA A 70 9.49 21.94 -1.49
CA ALA A 70 9.67 23.35 -1.15
C ALA A 70 11.14 23.69 -0.87
N ALA A 71 11.88 22.81 -0.19
CA ALA A 71 13.32 22.99 0.03
C ALA A 71 14.10 23.03 -1.29
N TRP A 72 13.77 22.15 -2.24
CA TRP A 72 14.36 22.18 -3.58
C TRP A 72 14.05 23.47 -4.34
N GLU A 73 12.79 23.92 -4.32
CA GLU A 73 12.37 25.18 -4.95
C GLU A 73 13.05 26.40 -4.33
N ALA A 74 13.41 26.32 -3.04
CA ALA A 74 14.19 27.33 -2.33
C ALA A 74 15.71 27.21 -2.53
N GLY A 75 16.17 26.35 -3.44
CA GLY A 75 17.59 26.23 -3.80
C GLY A 75 18.42 25.40 -2.81
N ALA A 76 17.83 24.42 -2.13
CA ALA A 76 18.60 23.42 -1.40
C ALA A 76 19.53 22.64 -2.35
N THR A 77 20.70 22.27 -1.86
CA THR A 77 21.69 21.46 -2.60
C THR A 77 21.50 19.98 -2.33
N ASP A 78 22.04 19.13 -3.21
CA ASP A 78 22.08 17.68 -3.02
C ASP A 78 22.71 17.27 -1.68
N ALA A 79 23.76 17.99 -1.26
CA ALA A 79 24.44 17.71 0.00
C ALA A 79 23.55 17.99 1.21
N GLU A 80 22.80 19.09 1.20
CA GLU A 80 21.83 19.44 2.24
C GLU A 80 20.65 18.44 2.27
N MET A 81 20.19 17.99 1.10
CA MET A 81 19.02 17.12 0.98
C MET A 81 19.32 15.64 1.22
N LYS A 82 20.53 15.16 0.96
CA LYS A 82 20.91 13.74 1.12
C LYS A 82 20.48 13.10 2.45
N PRO A 83 20.75 13.68 3.64
CA PRO A 83 20.29 13.07 4.89
C PRO A 83 18.76 13.02 5.02
N ILE A 84 18.06 14.06 4.55
CA ILE A 84 16.58 14.11 4.54
C ILE A 84 16.02 13.03 3.63
N LEU A 85 16.54 12.90 2.41
CA LEU A 85 16.08 11.91 1.44
C LEU A 85 16.33 10.47 1.93
N ASN A 86 17.43 10.23 2.65
CA ASN A 86 17.67 8.94 3.29
C ASN A 86 16.63 8.61 4.37
N ASP A 87 16.24 9.60 5.17
CA ASP A 87 15.19 9.41 6.18
C ASP A 87 13.82 9.16 5.51
N ILE A 88 13.45 9.94 4.49
CA ILE A 88 12.22 9.72 3.69
C ILE A 88 12.23 8.32 3.07
N ARG A 89 13.35 7.92 2.44
CA ARG A 89 13.53 6.58 1.86
C ARG A 89 13.27 5.49 2.89
N HIS A 90 13.89 5.58 4.06
CA HIS A 90 13.72 4.57 5.10
C HIS A 90 12.31 4.57 5.70
N ALA A 91 11.72 5.75 5.92
CA ALA A 91 10.36 5.90 6.41
C ALA A 91 9.36 5.23 5.45
N GLN A 92 9.42 5.59 4.16
CA GLN A 92 8.52 5.06 3.16
C GLN A 92 8.75 3.56 2.91
N TRP A 93 10.00 3.08 2.90
CA TRP A 93 10.28 1.64 2.79
C TRP A 93 9.63 0.84 3.92
N ARG A 94 9.78 1.30 5.17
CA ARG A 94 9.21 0.64 6.35
C ARG A 94 7.68 0.66 6.32
N TRP A 95 7.09 1.80 5.96
CA TRP A 95 5.65 1.92 5.77
C TRP A 95 5.14 0.96 4.70
N ASP A 96 5.72 1.01 3.49
CA ASP A 96 5.25 0.23 2.35
C ASP A 96 5.34 -1.27 2.65
N LEU A 97 6.48 -1.75 3.15
CA LEU A 97 6.64 -3.15 3.53
C LEU A 97 5.67 -3.59 4.63
N ALA A 98 5.31 -2.69 5.56
CA ALA A 98 4.37 -3.00 6.63
C ALA A 98 2.95 -3.22 6.13
N ILE A 99 2.53 -2.56 5.04
CA ILE A 99 1.13 -2.57 4.59
C ILE A 99 0.91 -3.10 3.17
N ALA A 100 1.96 -3.39 2.40
CA ALA A 100 1.86 -3.91 1.04
C ALA A 100 1.17 -5.29 1.00
N SER A 101 1.32 -6.07 2.08
CA SER A 101 0.52 -7.27 2.29
C SER A 101 -0.86 -6.89 2.84
N HIS A 102 -1.89 -6.99 2.00
CA HIS A 102 -3.28 -6.75 2.40
C HIS A 102 -3.77 -7.64 3.55
N GLY A 103 -3.10 -8.77 3.81
CA GLY A 103 -3.41 -9.70 4.90
C GLY A 103 -2.59 -9.49 6.18
N ILE A 104 -1.76 -8.43 6.28
CA ILE A 104 -0.84 -8.24 7.41
C ILE A 104 -1.53 -8.25 8.78
N HIS A 105 -2.75 -7.69 8.85
CA HIS A 105 -3.56 -7.63 10.07
C HIS A 105 -4.00 -9.01 10.59
N MET A 106 -3.96 -10.04 9.73
CA MET A 106 -4.18 -11.44 10.09
C MET A 106 -2.84 -12.15 10.32
N HIS A 107 -1.87 -11.99 9.41
CA HIS A 107 -0.66 -12.80 9.39
C HIS A 107 0.36 -12.43 10.47
N ALA A 108 0.60 -11.14 10.68
CA ALA A 108 1.60 -10.65 11.63
C ALA A 108 1.26 -9.21 12.08
N PRO A 109 0.11 -9.02 12.76
CA PRO A 109 -0.40 -7.69 13.10
C PRO A 109 0.57 -6.86 13.95
N GLU A 110 1.21 -7.48 14.96
CA GLU A 110 2.16 -6.80 15.84
C GLU A 110 3.41 -6.33 15.06
N GLU A 111 3.87 -7.13 14.10
CA GLU A 111 5.01 -6.76 13.25
C GLU A 111 4.66 -5.62 12.31
N GLY A 112 3.46 -5.63 11.71
CA GLY A 112 2.94 -4.51 10.93
C GLY A 112 2.90 -3.21 11.74
N LEU A 113 2.41 -3.27 12.99
CA LEU A 113 2.40 -2.12 13.90
C LEU A 113 3.82 -1.66 14.28
N ARG A 114 4.73 -2.58 14.60
CA ARG A 114 6.14 -2.27 14.92
C ARG A 114 6.84 -1.58 13.75
N MET A 115 6.65 -2.09 12.54
CA MET A 115 7.23 -1.51 11.32
C MET A 115 6.70 -0.10 11.05
N LEU A 116 5.38 0.12 11.20
CA LEU A 116 4.78 1.45 11.10
C LEU A 116 5.32 2.42 12.17
N GLY A 117 5.51 1.96 13.41
CA GLY A 117 6.17 2.76 14.45
C GLY A 117 7.58 3.20 14.04
N SER A 118 8.36 2.29 13.44
CA SER A 118 9.69 2.62 12.93
C SER A 118 9.67 3.51 11.67
N ALA A 119 8.59 3.47 10.88
CA ALA A 119 8.38 4.39 9.77
C ALA A 119 8.12 5.81 10.27
N MET A 120 7.27 5.93 11.30
CA MET A 120 6.95 7.20 11.97
C MET A 120 8.21 7.88 12.53
N ASP A 121 9.09 7.12 13.19
CA ASP A 121 10.39 7.62 13.69
C ASP A 121 11.21 8.29 12.59
N LYS A 122 11.36 7.61 11.43
CA LYS A 122 12.12 8.16 10.30
C LYS A 122 11.41 9.34 9.62
N ALA A 123 10.09 9.34 9.58
CA ALA A 123 9.33 10.47 9.06
C ALA A 123 9.50 11.71 9.96
N ALA A 124 9.48 11.56 11.29
CA ALA A 124 9.75 12.63 12.24
C ALA A 124 11.17 13.19 12.07
N ASP A 125 12.16 12.30 11.91
CA ASP A 125 13.55 12.64 11.60
C ASP A 125 13.67 13.51 10.33
N ALA A 126 12.97 13.12 9.26
CA ALA A 126 12.97 13.83 7.98
C ALA A 126 12.34 15.23 8.11
N ARG A 127 11.12 15.31 8.64
CA ARG A 127 10.37 16.58 8.78
C ARG A 127 11.07 17.57 9.70
N THR A 128 11.69 17.09 10.77
CA THR A 128 12.47 17.97 11.66
C THR A 128 13.71 18.54 10.95
N LYS A 129 14.40 17.73 10.13
CA LYS A 129 15.53 18.21 9.31
C LYS A 129 15.06 19.19 8.23
N LEU A 130 13.93 18.91 7.59
CA LEU A 130 13.30 19.79 6.60
C LEU A 130 12.94 21.14 7.18
N ALA A 131 12.28 21.19 8.33
CA ALA A 131 11.92 22.45 9.00
C ALA A 131 13.17 23.32 9.27
N ARG A 132 14.26 22.72 9.74
CA ARG A 132 15.54 23.44 9.93
C ARG A 132 16.15 23.92 8.62
N LEU A 133 16.16 23.07 7.59
CA LEU A 133 16.70 23.44 6.27
C LEU A 133 15.89 24.58 5.65
N LEU A 134 14.56 24.48 5.63
CA LEU A 134 13.65 25.51 5.15
C LEU A 134 13.87 26.85 5.86
N ALA A 135 14.12 26.83 7.18
CA ALA A 135 14.44 28.04 7.93
C ALA A 135 15.73 28.72 7.44
N THR A 136 16.77 27.96 7.06
CA THR A 136 17.99 28.54 6.45
C THR A 136 17.73 29.18 5.08
N LYS A 137 16.65 28.78 4.41
CA LYS A 137 16.19 29.36 3.14
C LYS A 137 15.11 30.45 3.34
N GLY A 138 14.90 30.91 4.57
CA GLY A 138 13.96 31.98 4.90
C GLY A 138 12.49 31.54 5.02
N ILE A 139 12.21 30.24 5.05
CA ILE A 139 10.86 29.68 5.16
C ILE A 139 10.64 29.15 6.57
N THR A 140 9.79 29.83 7.35
CA THR A 140 9.50 29.48 8.75
C THR A 140 8.02 29.16 9.03
N HIS A 141 7.19 29.12 7.98
CA HIS A 141 5.78 28.75 8.05
C HIS A 141 5.60 27.28 7.62
N GLU A 142 4.45 26.71 7.95
CA GLU A 142 4.06 25.38 7.47
C GLU A 142 3.92 25.37 5.94
N ILE A 143 4.43 24.32 5.29
CA ILE A 143 4.33 24.17 3.84
C ILE A 143 2.90 23.75 3.47
N PRO A 144 2.15 24.56 2.69
CA PRO A 144 0.79 24.22 2.33
C PRO A 144 0.76 23.04 1.37
N LEU A 145 -0.20 22.13 1.59
CA LEU A 145 -0.47 21.01 0.69
C LEU A 145 -1.47 21.44 -0.40
N PRO A 146 -1.32 20.94 -1.64
CA PRO A 146 -2.39 21.04 -2.62
C PRO A 146 -3.60 20.21 -2.17
N ASP A 147 -4.76 20.46 -2.78
CA ASP A 147 -5.94 19.62 -2.54
C ASP A 147 -5.70 18.20 -3.09
N ILE A 148 -5.61 17.24 -2.18
CA ILE A 148 -5.43 15.81 -2.46
C ILE A 148 -6.61 14.97 -1.93
N SER A 149 -7.76 15.60 -1.70
CA SER A 149 -8.97 14.97 -1.11
C SER A 149 -9.57 13.83 -1.95
N THR A 150 -9.24 13.75 -3.24
CA THR A 150 -9.62 12.64 -4.12
C THR A 150 -8.42 12.14 -4.91
N LYS A 151 -8.52 10.89 -5.39
CA LYS A 151 -7.53 10.29 -6.28
C LYS A 151 -7.21 11.18 -7.48
N GLU A 152 -8.24 11.72 -8.13
CA GLU A 152 -8.11 12.55 -9.34
C GLU A 152 -7.36 13.85 -9.04
N LYS A 153 -7.65 14.47 -7.89
CA LYS A 153 -6.98 15.70 -7.46
C LYS A 153 -5.53 15.45 -7.09
N ALA A 154 -5.23 14.37 -6.37
CA ALA A 154 -3.85 13.97 -6.05
C ALA A 154 -3.04 13.65 -7.32
N GLN A 155 -3.61 12.92 -8.28
CA GLN A 155 -2.98 12.63 -9.58
C GLN A 155 -2.68 13.91 -10.37
N LYS A 156 -3.63 14.86 -10.38
CA LYS A 156 -3.42 16.17 -11.00
C LYS A 156 -2.33 16.98 -10.30
N ALA A 157 -2.28 16.96 -8.96
CA ALA A 157 -1.29 17.69 -8.17
C ALA A 157 0.16 17.26 -8.46
N ILE A 158 0.37 16.01 -8.86
CA ILE A 158 1.69 15.48 -9.26
C ILE A 158 1.92 15.50 -10.78
N GLY A 159 1.04 16.16 -11.55
CA GLY A 159 1.22 16.40 -12.98
C GLY A 159 0.80 15.26 -13.93
N LEU A 160 0.03 14.27 -13.47
CA LEU A 160 -0.42 13.17 -14.34
C LEU A 160 -1.58 13.59 -15.25
N ASN A 161 -1.41 13.41 -16.57
CA ASN A 161 -2.49 13.52 -17.53
C ASN A 161 -3.29 12.20 -17.60
N MET A 162 -4.22 12.02 -16.65
CA MET A 162 -4.98 10.78 -16.52
C MET A 162 -5.91 10.50 -17.71
N GLN A 163 -6.37 11.52 -18.44
CA GLN A 163 -7.16 11.33 -19.65
C GLN A 163 -6.31 10.66 -20.73
N GLN A 164 -5.11 11.16 -20.97
CA GLN A 164 -4.17 10.58 -21.93
C GLN A 164 -3.76 9.16 -21.51
N ILE A 165 -3.31 8.98 -20.26
CA ILE A 165 -2.87 7.67 -19.74
C ILE A 165 -3.97 6.61 -19.90
N ASN A 166 -5.22 6.96 -19.56
CA ASN A 166 -6.33 6.03 -19.70
C ASN A 166 -6.69 5.77 -21.17
N ALA A 167 -6.66 6.79 -22.04
CA ALA A 167 -6.93 6.61 -23.47
C ALA A 167 -5.90 5.67 -24.13
N GLU A 168 -4.62 5.87 -23.85
CA GLU A 168 -3.53 5.00 -24.32
C GLU A 168 -3.68 3.58 -23.79
N LYS A 169 -3.98 3.40 -22.49
CA LYS A 169 -4.16 2.08 -21.91
C LYS A 169 -5.39 1.37 -22.49
N GLN A 170 -6.49 2.08 -22.71
CA GLN A 170 -7.69 1.52 -23.36
C GLN A 170 -7.42 1.14 -24.82
N GLY A 171 -6.65 1.95 -25.55
CA GLY A 171 -6.17 1.62 -26.89
C GLY A 171 -5.35 0.32 -26.90
N PHE A 172 -4.40 0.18 -25.97
CA PHE A 172 -3.61 -1.04 -25.80
C PHE A 172 -4.49 -2.27 -25.48
N LEU A 173 -5.42 -2.16 -24.53
CA LEU A 173 -6.27 -3.28 -24.12
C LEU A 173 -7.18 -3.76 -25.25
N LYS A 174 -7.70 -2.84 -26.07
CA LYS A 174 -8.59 -3.18 -27.19
C LYS A 174 -7.87 -3.75 -28.41
N THR A 175 -6.56 -3.48 -28.55
CA THR A 175 -5.80 -3.86 -29.75
C THR A 175 -4.80 -4.99 -29.47
N VAL A 176 -3.92 -4.81 -28.49
CA VAL A 176 -2.78 -5.69 -28.25
C VAL A 176 -3.19 -6.96 -27.50
N VAL A 177 -4.08 -6.86 -26.51
CA VAL A 177 -4.48 -8.04 -25.72
C VAL A 177 -5.19 -9.09 -26.59
N PRO A 178 -6.17 -8.74 -27.44
CA PRO A 178 -6.76 -9.71 -28.38
C PRO A 178 -5.72 -10.32 -29.33
N GLN A 179 -4.77 -9.53 -29.83
CA GLN A 179 -3.70 -10.03 -30.70
C GLN A 179 -2.80 -11.05 -29.99
N TRP A 180 -2.47 -10.81 -28.71
CA TRP A 180 -1.72 -11.76 -27.89
C TRP A 180 -2.50 -13.06 -27.68
N GLU A 181 -3.79 -12.96 -27.35
CA GLU A 181 -4.63 -14.15 -27.21
C GLU A 181 -4.74 -14.93 -28.52
N ASP A 182 -4.92 -14.25 -29.65
CA ASP A 182 -4.99 -14.90 -30.97
C ASP A 182 -3.67 -15.59 -31.34
N GLN A 183 -2.54 -14.94 -31.06
CA GLN A 183 -1.22 -15.54 -31.27
C GLN A 183 -1.02 -16.75 -30.35
N ALA A 184 -1.44 -16.66 -29.08
CA ALA A 184 -1.38 -17.76 -28.14
C ALA A 184 -2.26 -18.93 -28.60
N ARG A 185 -3.49 -18.67 -29.07
CA ARG A 185 -4.39 -19.69 -29.63
C ARG A 185 -3.81 -20.35 -30.88
N LYS A 186 -3.24 -19.58 -31.82
CA LYS A 186 -2.57 -20.11 -33.03
C LYS A 186 -1.40 -21.03 -32.69
N ASN A 187 -0.70 -20.76 -31.59
CA ASN A 187 0.43 -21.55 -31.12
C ASN A 187 0.03 -22.67 -30.14
N GLY A 188 -1.28 -22.88 -29.89
CA GLY A 188 -1.77 -23.90 -28.97
C GLY A 188 -1.45 -23.65 -27.49
N LEU A 189 -1.16 -22.39 -27.11
CA LEU A 189 -0.83 -21.98 -25.74
C LEU A 189 -2.05 -21.48 -24.94
N LEU A 190 -3.16 -21.18 -25.63
CA LEU A 190 -4.42 -20.73 -25.04
C LEU A 190 -5.58 -21.47 -25.74
N SER A 191 -6.53 -21.99 -24.97
CA SER A 191 -7.75 -22.57 -25.51
C SER A 191 -8.67 -21.49 -26.11
N GLN A 192 -9.66 -21.90 -26.91
CA GLN A 192 -10.68 -20.99 -27.43
C GLN A 192 -11.35 -20.18 -26.31
#